data_AF-A0A0N7EI28-F1
#
_entry.id   AF-A0A0N7EI28-F1
#
_cell.length_a   1.000
_cell.length_b   1.000
_cell.length_c   1.000
_cell.angle_alpha   90.00
_cell.angle_beta   90.00
_cell.angle_gamma   90.00
#
_symmetry.space_group_name_H-M   'P 1'
#
loop_
_entity.id
_entity.type
_entity.pdbx_description
1 polymer ?
#
loop_
_entity_poly.entity_id
_entity_poly.type
_entity_poly.pdbx_seq_one_letter_code
_entity_poly.pdbx_strand_id
1 'polypeptide(L)'
;DGGDTWQNSYTSLQSKGDDMVACMAMLKPDAMTGHWEFTLGTDRVKELVDKLDFPFLAQNVRDTEWNEPAFKGSTLIERGGVKIGVIGQAFP
;
A
#
# COMPACT_ATOMS: atom_id res chain seq x y z
N ASP A 1 0.11 -4.62 -7.09
CA ASP A 1 1.17 -3.62 -7.28
C ASP A 1 2.34 -3.98 -6.36
N GLY A 2 3.56 -3.96 -6.87
CA GLY A 2 4.77 -4.36 -6.15
C GLY A 2 5.29 -3.32 -5.15
N GLY A 3 4.68 -2.12 -5.12
CA GLY A 3 5.19 -0.98 -4.36
C GLY A 3 6.13 -0.12 -5.22
N ASP A 4 6.65 0.96 -4.62
CA ASP A 4 7.46 1.99 -5.31
C ASP A 4 6.69 2.75 -6.40
N THR A 5 5.41 3.00 -6.14
CA THR A 5 4.46 3.59 -7.09
C THR A 5 4.11 5.04 -6.76
N TRP A 6 3.99 5.39 -5.47
CA TRP A 6 3.41 6.68 -5.07
C TRP A 6 4.38 7.86 -5.17
N GLN A 7 5.62 7.64 -5.59
CA GLN A 7 6.71 8.60 -5.52
C GLN A 7 7.50 8.73 -6.82
N ASN A 8 8.51 9.60 -6.81
CA ASN A 8 9.55 9.72 -7.84
C ASN A 8 9.11 10.28 -9.21
N SER A 9 7.96 10.97 -9.26
CA SER A 9 7.53 11.79 -10.39
C SER A 9 7.29 13.24 -9.98
N TYR A 10 7.34 14.17 -10.94
CA TYR A 10 7.08 15.59 -10.66
C TYR A 10 5.64 15.82 -10.16
N THR A 11 4.66 15.16 -10.79
CA THR A 11 3.25 15.30 -10.39
C THR A 11 3.01 14.71 -9.00
N SER A 12 3.65 13.58 -8.68
CA SER A 12 3.66 13.02 -7.33
C SER A 12 4.25 13.96 -6.28
N LEU A 13 5.35 14.66 -6.62
CA LEU A 13 5.94 15.65 -5.72
C LEU A 13 4.96 16.79 -5.43
N GLN A 14 4.25 17.29 -6.45
CA GLN A 14 3.27 18.37 -6.30
C GLN A 14 2.01 17.92 -5.54
N SER A 15 1.56 16.69 -5.78
CA SER A 15 0.32 16.11 -5.23
C SER A 15 0.54 15.43 -3.86
N LYS A 16 1.80 15.27 -3.43
CA LYS A 16 2.17 14.38 -2.32
C LYS A 16 1.61 12.96 -2.49
N GLY A 17 1.76 12.42 -3.70
CA GLY A 17 1.35 11.06 -4.10
C GLY A 17 -0.12 10.88 -4.45
N ASP A 18 -0.99 11.90 -4.29
CA ASP A 18 -2.44 11.76 -4.55
C ASP A 18 -2.76 11.41 -6.01
N ASP A 19 -1.96 11.91 -6.96
CA ASP A 19 -2.15 11.63 -8.39
C ASP A 19 -1.97 10.14 -8.70
N MET A 20 -0.91 9.53 -8.17
CA MET A 20 -0.65 8.10 -8.33
C MET A 20 -1.68 7.26 -7.59
N VAL A 21 -2.07 7.65 -6.37
CA VAL A 21 -3.15 6.97 -5.63
C VAL A 21 -4.48 7.02 -6.40
N ALA A 22 -4.84 8.16 -6.98
CA ALA A 22 -6.04 8.29 -7.81
C ALA A 22 -5.96 7.40 -9.06
N CYS A 23 -4.81 7.33 -9.73
CA CYS A 23 -4.58 6.40 -10.84
C CYS A 23 -4.78 4.93 -10.40
N MET A 24 -4.22 4.54 -9.25
CA MET A 24 -4.34 3.18 -8.75
C MET A 24 -5.76 2.82 -8.32
N ALA A 25 -6.53 3.77 -7.76
CA ALA A 25 -7.95 3.58 -7.45
C ALA A 25 -8.80 3.36 -8.72
N MET A 26 -8.39 3.90 -9.88
CA MET A 26 -9.04 3.59 -11.15
C MET A 26 -8.63 2.22 -11.70
N LEU A 27 -7.35 1.84 -11.56
CA LEU A 27 -6.82 0.55 -12.03
C LEU A 27 -7.27 -0.65 -11.18
N LYS A 28 -7.51 -0.42 -9.88
CA LYS A 28 -8.00 -1.42 -8.91
C LYS A 28 -7.16 -2.69 -8.85
N PRO A 29 -5.86 -2.61 -8.51
CA PRO A 29 -5.07 -3.80 -8.24
C PRO A 29 -5.67 -4.60 -7.08
N ASP A 30 -5.45 -5.91 -7.05
CA ASP A 30 -5.97 -6.77 -5.98
C ASP A 30 -5.33 -6.52 -4.61
N ALA A 31 -4.10 -5.99 -4.60
CA ALA A 31 -3.37 -5.55 -3.42
C ALA A 31 -2.14 -4.73 -3.84
N MET A 32 -1.54 -4.02 -2.89
CA MET A 32 -0.20 -3.47 -3.03
C MET A 32 0.66 -3.70 -1.79
N THR A 33 1.99 -3.53 -1.92
CA THR A 33 2.92 -3.38 -0.80
C THR A 33 3.69 -2.07 -0.95
N GLY A 34 4.74 -1.80 -0.15
CA GLY A 34 5.45 -0.53 -0.27
C GLY A 34 6.90 -0.51 0.19
N HIS A 35 7.58 0.55 -0.22
CA HIS A 35 8.95 0.90 0.16
C HIS A 35 9.17 2.41 0.04
N TRP A 36 9.18 2.97 -1.17
CA TRP A 36 9.32 4.42 -1.35
C TRP A 36 8.09 5.21 -0.90
N GLU A 37 6.92 4.56 -0.79
CA GLU A 37 5.72 5.14 -0.18
C GLU A 37 6.01 5.78 1.18
N PHE A 38 6.87 5.16 1.99
CA PHE A 38 7.18 5.62 3.34
C PHE A 38 7.95 6.94 3.38
N THR A 39 8.53 7.39 2.27
CA THR A 39 9.20 8.71 2.19
C THR A 39 8.22 9.89 2.26
N LEU A 40 6.92 9.65 2.05
CA LEU A 40 5.87 10.63 2.30
C LEU A 40 5.64 10.94 3.79
N GLY A 41 6.19 10.11 4.67
CA GLY A 41 5.98 10.18 6.12
C GLY A 41 4.75 9.41 6.58
N THR A 42 4.78 8.94 7.82
CA THR A 42 3.80 8.02 8.41
C THR A 42 2.36 8.52 8.30
N ASP A 43 2.10 9.77 8.67
CA ASP A 43 0.74 10.33 8.68
C ASP A 43 0.14 10.36 7.27
N ARG A 44 0.95 10.75 6.29
CA ARG A 44 0.52 10.81 4.90
C ARG A 44 0.28 9.41 4.33
N VAL A 45 1.14 8.44 4.63
CA VAL A 45 0.93 7.06 4.19
C VAL A 45 -0.36 6.51 4.76
N LYS A 46 -0.62 6.70 6.07
CA LYS A 46 -1.88 6.26 6.70
C LYS A 46 -3.10 6.90 6.04
N GLU A 47 -3.06 8.21 5.82
CA GLU A 47 -4.13 8.95 5.13
C GLU A 47 -4.40 8.40 3.72
N LEU A 48 -3.34 8.08 2.96
CA LEU A 48 -3.49 7.52 1.61
C LEU A 48 -4.00 6.09 1.63
N VAL A 49 -3.50 5.24 2.53
CA VAL A 49 -3.95 3.86 2.72
C VAL A 49 -5.45 3.81 3.05
N ASP A 50 -5.93 4.71 3.93
CA ASP A 50 -7.34 4.79 4.31
C ASP A 50 -8.28 5.17 3.14
N LYS A 51 -7.73 5.75 2.06
CA LYS A 51 -8.50 6.12 0.85
C LYS A 51 -8.53 5.01 -0.21
N LEU A 52 -7.72 3.97 -0.09
CA LEU A 52 -7.64 2.92 -1.11
C LEU A 52 -8.89 2.04 -1.10
N ASP A 53 -9.38 1.69 -2.30
CA ASP A 53 -10.44 0.69 -2.49
C ASP A 53 -9.90 -0.74 -2.61
N PHE A 54 -8.60 -0.91 -2.43
CA PHE A 54 -7.89 -2.19 -2.41
C PHE A 54 -6.88 -2.24 -1.25
N PRO A 55 -6.46 -3.43 -0.79
CA PRO A 55 -5.63 -3.53 0.41
C PRO A 55 -4.17 -3.15 0.16
N PHE A 56 -3.64 -2.25 1.00
CA PHE A 56 -2.21 -2.11 1.26
C PHE A 56 -1.77 -3.20 2.26
N LEU A 57 -0.80 -4.04 1.87
CA LEU A 57 -0.35 -5.19 2.64
C LEU A 57 1.14 -5.08 3.00
N ALA A 58 1.46 -5.24 4.28
CA ALA A 58 2.84 -5.30 4.77
C ALA A 58 2.92 -6.07 6.10
N GLN A 59 3.33 -7.34 6.03
CA GLN A 59 3.40 -8.22 7.20
C GLN A 59 4.56 -7.89 8.15
N ASN A 60 5.60 -7.23 7.62
CA ASN A 60 6.86 -6.95 8.31
C ASN A 60 6.94 -5.55 8.94
N VAL A 61 5.93 -4.70 8.74
CA VAL A 61 5.95 -3.33 9.30
C VAL A 61 5.23 -3.30 10.64
N ARG A 62 5.94 -2.83 11.66
CA ARG A 62 5.45 -2.78 13.04
C ARG A 62 5.60 -1.38 13.61
N ASP A 63 4.72 -1.01 14.53
CA ASP A 63 4.91 0.21 15.30
C ASP A 63 6.09 0.03 16.29
N THR A 64 6.73 1.13 16.67
CA THR A 64 7.93 1.10 17.51
C THR A 64 7.65 1.18 19.02
N GLU A 65 6.39 1.36 19.43
CA GLU A 65 6.01 1.52 20.84
C GLU A 65 5.62 0.18 21.45
N TRP A 66 4.80 -0.59 20.74
CA TRP A 66 4.17 -1.84 21.19
C TRP A 66 4.46 -3.03 20.26
N ASN A 67 5.16 -2.81 19.13
CA ASN A 67 5.54 -3.84 18.17
C ASN A 67 4.34 -4.58 17.54
N GLU A 68 3.20 -3.91 17.46
CA GLU A 68 1.99 -4.37 16.81
C GLU A 68 2.08 -4.17 15.29
N PRO A 69 1.32 -4.95 14.50
CA PRO A 69 1.27 -4.77 13.05
C PRO A 69 0.74 -3.38 12.69
N ALA A 70 1.51 -2.62 11.89
CA ALA A 70 1.07 -1.31 11.40
C ALA A 70 0.05 -1.42 10.24
N PHE A 71 0.08 -2.54 9.52
CA PHE A 71 -0.78 -2.81 8.36
C PHE A 71 -1.24 -4.28 8.36
N LYS A 72 -2.23 -4.58 7.51
CA LYS A 72 -2.67 -5.96 7.27
C LYS A 72 -1.54 -6.74 6.58
N GLY A 73 -1.25 -7.96 7.03
CA GLY A 73 -0.17 -8.77 6.44
C GLY A 73 -0.57 -9.53 5.16
N SER A 74 -1.85 -9.84 4.99
CA SER A 74 -2.34 -10.67 3.87
C SER A 74 -3.80 -10.42 3.54
N THR A 75 -4.27 -10.90 2.40
CA THR A 75 -5.69 -10.96 2.05
C THR A 75 -6.03 -12.25 1.29
N LEU A 76 -7.32 -12.56 1.21
CA LEU A 76 -7.85 -13.65 0.40
C LEU A 76 -8.68 -13.06 -0.73
N ILE A 77 -8.42 -13.47 -1.96
CA ILE A 77 -9.25 -13.14 -3.12
C ILE A 77 -9.80 -14.42 -3.76
N GLU A 78 -10.90 -14.32 -4.48
CA GLU A 78 -11.47 -15.44 -5.23
C GLU A 78 -11.51 -15.13 -6.73
N ARG A 79 -11.03 -16.06 -7.56
CA ARG A 79 -11.04 -15.96 -9.02
C ARG A 79 -11.36 -17.32 -9.62
N GLY A 80 -12.39 -17.39 -10.46
CA GLY A 80 -12.79 -18.64 -11.12
C GLY A 80 -13.10 -19.78 -10.14
N GLY A 81 -13.63 -19.48 -8.96
CA GLY A 81 -13.92 -20.46 -7.90
C GLY A 81 -12.69 -20.93 -7.10
N VAL A 82 -11.51 -20.36 -7.35
CA VAL A 82 -10.27 -20.65 -6.60
C VAL A 82 -10.01 -19.53 -5.61
N LYS A 83 -9.75 -19.90 -4.34
CA LYS A 83 -9.31 -18.99 -3.30
C LYS A 83 -7.79 -18.80 -3.37
N ILE A 84 -7.33 -17.55 -3.42
CA ILE A 84 -5.93 -17.15 -3.58
C ILE A 84 -5.53 -16.30 -2.38
N GLY A 85 -4.54 -16.76 -1.62
CA GLY A 85 -3.93 -15.99 -0.54
C GLY A 85 -2.82 -15.08 -1.07
N VAL A 86 -2.87 -13.80 -0.71
CA VAL A 86 -1.86 -12.80 -1.08
C VAL A 86 -1.21 -12.28 0.18
N ILE A 87 0.12 -12.35 0.29
CA ILE A 87 0.90 -11.87 1.43
C ILE A 87 1.71 -10.66 0.97
N GLY A 88 1.67 -9.57 1.75
CA GLY A 88 2.46 -8.36 1.48
C GLY A 88 3.74 -8.34 2.29
N GLN A 89 4.83 -7.95 1.64
CA GLN A 89 6.15 -7.76 2.24
C GLN A 89 6.69 -6.42 1.76
N ALA A 90 6.79 -5.45 2.66
CA ALA A 90 7.46 -4.19 2.39
C ALA A 90 8.98 -4.39 2.37
N PHE A 91 9.73 -3.48 1.74
CA PHE A 91 11.19 -3.49 1.81
C PHE A 91 11.67 -3.41 3.28
N PRO A 92 12.61 -4.27 3.70
CA PRO A 92 13.08 -4.35 5.10
C PRO A 92 14.05 -3.25 5.49
#